data_AF-A0A328ELI5-F1
#
_entry.id   AF-A0A328ELI5-F1
#
_cell.length_a   1.000
_cell.length_b   1.000
_cell.length_c   1.000
_cell.angle_alpha   90.00
_cell.angle_beta   90.00
_cell.angle_gamma   90.00
#
_symmetry.space_group_name_H-M   'P 1'
#
loop_
_entity.id
_entity.type
_entity.pdbx_description
1 polymer ?
#
loop_
_entity_poly.entity_id
_entity_poly.type
_entity_poly.pdbx_seq_one_letter_code
_entity_poly.pdbx_strand_id
1 'polypeptide(L)'
;MKKVFKDKIINIDENIFDSKFLFSYLYSKYFSEEIEVFFMEDLLKKKENTELLNNLNGKFAMYSEVYSPKDELAIFEELFAYAIEKNKKIHIVGITLKEELEILEKYYSQSGFLREDVNCFVVDFEKTLVSVSVNIENLIWRGSDYKANGKKIFFIPPIRESGQNKAIFKGINRGSVASIYIKDFKNPKNIEFLENCIKEEKILPITFAKVLNYNLKELGFSGTEKDLIISY
;
A
#
# COMPACT_ATOMS: atom_id res chain seq x y z
N MET A 1 5.74 -27.26 0.94
CA MET A 1 5.35 -25.84 1.11
C MET A 1 6.53 -25.04 1.59
N LYS A 2 6.68 -23.79 1.12
CA LYS A 2 7.77 -22.91 1.54
C LYS A 2 7.21 -21.76 2.38
N LYS A 3 7.68 -21.59 3.62
CA LYS A 3 7.32 -20.44 4.46
C LYS A 3 8.22 -19.25 4.13
N VAL A 4 7.61 -18.10 3.87
CA VAL A 4 8.32 -16.87 3.53
C VAL A 4 8.37 -15.96 4.75
N PHE A 5 9.58 -15.61 5.16
CA PHE A 5 9.86 -14.67 6.25
C PHE A 5 10.38 -13.33 5.70
N LYS A 6 10.65 -12.36 6.58
CA LYS A 6 11.15 -11.03 6.23
C LYS A 6 12.42 -11.07 5.36
N ASP A 7 13.29 -12.04 5.58
CA ASP A 7 14.66 -12.08 5.05
C ASP A 7 15.04 -13.43 4.43
N LYS A 8 14.18 -14.44 4.54
CA LYS A 8 14.47 -15.80 4.10
C LYS A 8 13.23 -16.59 3.70
N ILE A 9 13.44 -17.61 2.89
CA ILE A 9 12.43 -18.61 2.51
C ILE A 9 12.90 -19.96 3.03
N ILE A 10 12.06 -20.65 3.81
CA ILE A 10 12.37 -21.95 4.41
C ILE A 10 11.41 -22.99 3.87
N ASN A 11 11.92 -24.13 3.42
CA ASN A 11 11.08 -25.28 3.11
C ASN A 11 10.55 -25.89 4.42
N ILE A 12 9.24 -26.00 4.57
CA ILE A 12 8.58 -26.50 5.80
C ILE A 12 7.84 -27.81 5.58
N ASP A 13 8.00 -28.40 4.39
CA ASP A 13 7.40 -29.67 4.01
C ASP A 13 8.47 -30.58 3.41
N GLU A 14 8.26 -31.88 3.50
CA GLU A 14 9.18 -32.89 2.97
C GLU A 14 9.20 -32.87 1.44
N ASN A 15 8.10 -32.43 0.81
CA ASN A 15 8.03 -32.28 -0.63
C ASN A 15 8.72 -30.99 -1.13
N ILE A 16 9.96 -31.15 -1.61
CA ILE A 16 10.77 -30.07 -2.19
C ILE A 16 10.16 -29.44 -3.46
N PHE A 17 9.25 -30.15 -4.16
CA PHE A 17 8.58 -29.70 -5.37
C PHE A 17 7.23 -29.03 -5.12
N ASP A 18 6.87 -28.76 -3.86
CA ASP A 18 5.61 -28.05 -3.59
C ASP A 18 5.68 -26.60 -4.09
N SER A 19 4.67 -26.26 -4.87
CA SER A 19 4.47 -24.99 -5.59
C SER A 19 3.60 -24.03 -4.77
N LYS A 20 3.79 -24.04 -3.44
CA LYS A 20 3.02 -23.24 -2.48
C LYS A 20 3.93 -22.44 -1.57
N PHE A 21 3.61 -21.16 -1.45
CA PHE A 21 4.16 -20.28 -0.44
C PHE A 21 3.16 -20.09 0.71
N LEU A 22 3.66 -20.16 1.93
CA LEU A 22 2.97 -19.76 3.14
C LEU A 22 3.48 -18.38 3.57
N PHE A 23 2.59 -17.40 3.53
CA PHE A 23 2.84 -16.04 4.01
C PHE A 23 2.08 -15.81 5.30
N SER A 24 2.70 -15.06 6.21
CA SER A 24 1.98 -14.46 7.33
C SER A 24 1.49 -13.07 6.94
N TYR A 25 0.27 -12.71 7.33
CA TYR A 25 -0.25 -11.34 7.24
C TYR A 25 -0.75 -10.87 8.60
N LEU A 26 -0.60 -9.56 8.87
CA LEU A 26 -1.03 -8.96 10.12
C LEU A 26 -2.48 -8.47 10.00
N TYR A 27 -3.41 -9.14 10.68
CA TYR A 27 -4.77 -8.63 10.85
C TYR A 27 -4.77 -7.59 11.98
N SER A 28 -4.50 -6.33 11.62
CA SER A 28 -4.47 -5.19 12.53
C SER A 28 -5.68 -4.26 12.32
N LYS A 29 -6.11 -3.62 13.41
CA LYS A 29 -7.04 -2.48 13.34
C LYS A 29 -6.33 -1.14 13.10
N TYR A 30 -5.01 -1.17 12.85
CA TYR A 30 -4.16 0.01 12.74
C TYR A 30 -4.29 0.94 13.95
N PHE A 31 -4.42 0.33 15.14
CA PHE A 31 -4.41 1.04 16.41
C PHE A 31 -3.03 0.89 17.05
N SER A 32 -2.44 2.01 17.45
CA SER A 32 -1.21 2.09 18.23
C SER A 32 -1.27 3.34 19.12
N GLU A 33 -0.73 3.25 20.33
CA GLU A 33 -0.61 4.40 21.24
C GLU A 33 0.56 5.31 20.83
N GLU A 34 1.54 4.78 20.10
CA GLU A 34 2.77 5.46 19.73
C GLU A 34 2.72 6.10 18.35
N ILE A 35 1.81 5.62 17.48
CA ILE A 35 1.73 6.00 16.07
C ILE A 35 0.37 6.67 15.82
N GLU A 36 0.38 7.88 15.27
CA GLU A 36 -0.85 8.48 14.76
C GLU A 36 -1.17 7.96 13.36
N VAL A 37 -2.37 7.44 13.17
CA VAL A 37 -2.80 6.86 11.90
C VAL A 37 -3.80 7.77 11.22
N PHE A 38 -3.51 8.10 9.97
CA PHE A 38 -4.37 8.92 9.12
C PHE A 38 -4.84 8.10 7.93
N PHE A 39 -6.16 7.97 7.77
CA PHE A 39 -6.76 7.34 6.60
C PHE A 39 -7.03 8.40 5.54
N MET A 40 -6.36 8.29 4.39
CA MET A 40 -6.58 9.21 3.27
C MET A 40 -8.04 9.19 2.80
N GLU A 41 -8.71 8.04 2.90
CA GLU A 41 -10.15 7.89 2.71
C GLU A 41 -10.96 8.93 3.51
N ASP A 42 -10.71 9.06 4.81
CA ASP A 42 -11.51 9.91 5.70
C ASP A 42 -11.18 11.40 5.56
N LEU A 43 -9.94 11.71 5.17
CA LEU A 43 -9.51 13.09 4.91
C LEU A 43 -10.05 13.60 3.58
N LEU A 44 -10.01 12.78 2.52
CA LEU A 44 -10.52 13.15 1.20
C LEU A 44 -12.04 13.28 1.16
N LYS A 45 -12.80 12.52 1.95
CA LYS A 45 -14.27 12.69 2.06
C LYS A 45 -14.68 14.15 2.33
N LYS A 46 -13.84 14.93 3.03
CA LYS A 46 -14.09 16.35 3.33
C LYS A 46 -13.84 17.29 2.15
N LYS A 47 -13.18 16.81 1.09
CA LYS A 47 -12.80 17.53 -0.13
C LYS A 47 -13.62 17.08 -1.34
N GLU A 48 -14.73 16.37 -1.13
CA GLU A 48 -15.57 15.85 -2.20
C GLU A 48 -16.07 16.96 -3.13
N ASN A 49 -15.79 16.83 -4.42
CA ASN A 49 -16.43 17.64 -5.45
C ASN A 49 -17.83 17.09 -5.77
N THR A 50 -18.81 17.51 -4.97
CA THR A 50 -20.22 17.08 -5.10
C THR A 50 -20.84 17.45 -6.45
N GLU A 51 -20.47 18.61 -7.02
CA GLU A 51 -20.94 19.03 -8.33
C GLU A 51 -20.49 18.04 -9.42
N LEU A 52 -19.20 17.68 -9.42
CA LEU A 52 -18.67 16.73 -10.37
C LEU A 52 -19.27 15.33 -10.18
N LEU A 53 -19.41 14.88 -8.93
CA LEU A 53 -20.00 13.58 -8.60
C LEU A 53 -21.42 13.45 -9.17
N ASN A 54 -22.22 14.51 -9.03
CA ASN A 54 -23.59 14.55 -9.55
C ASN A 54 -23.66 14.64 -11.08
N ASN A 55 -22.60 15.11 -11.73
CA ASN A 55 -22.55 15.39 -13.16
C ASN A 55 -21.65 14.43 -13.98
N LEU A 56 -21.30 13.25 -13.44
CA LEU A 56 -20.43 12.30 -14.14
C LEU A 56 -21.00 11.83 -15.49
N ASN A 57 -22.33 11.78 -15.68
CA ASN A 57 -22.99 11.55 -16.97
C ASN A 57 -22.39 10.40 -17.83
N GLY A 58 -22.03 9.28 -17.19
CA GLY A 58 -21.40 8.12 -17.85
C GLY A 58 -19.89 8.24 -18.11
N LYS A 59 -19.28 9.41 -17.86
CA LYS A 59 -17.83 9.64 -17.87
C LYS A 59 -17.20 9.19 -16.55
N PHE A 60 -17.30 7.90 -16.25
CA PHE A 60 -16.87 7.35 -14.95
C PHE A 60 -15.40 7.59 -14.61
N ALA A 61 -14.53 7.74 -15.62
CA ALA A 61 -13.13 8.08 -15.39
C ALA A 61 -12.94 9.44 -14.69
N MET A 62 -13.89 10.37 -14.83
CA MET A 62 -13.85 11.66 -14.12
C MET A 62 -14.06 11.50 -12.61
N TYR A 63 -14.41 10.31 -12.11
CA TYR A 63 -14.47 10.05 -10.67
C TYR A 63 -13.11 10.26 -9.98
N SER A 64 -11.99 10.11 -10.70
CA SER A 64 -10.67 10.46 -10.14
C SER A 64 -10.55 11.94 -9.74
N GLU A 65 -11.35 12.82 -10.35
CA GLU A 65 -11.37 14.25 -10.04
C GLU A 65 -12.43 14.63 -9.00
N VAL A 66 -13.30 13.68 -8.59
CA VAL A 66 -14.24 13.90 -7.47
C VAL A 66 -13.46 14.06 -6.16
N TYR A 67 -12.37 13.30 -6.03
CA TYR A 67 -11.35 13.48 -4.99
C TYR A 67 -10.02 13.72 -5.69
N SER A 68 -9.73 14.99 -5.96
CA SER A 68 -8.68 15.36 -6.90
C SER A 68 -7.29 14.91 -6.43
N PRO A 69 -6.38 14.55 -7.36
CA PRO A 69 -4.97 14.29 -7.01
C PRO A 69 -4.32 15.48 -6.29
N LYS A 70 -4.75 16.70 -6.62
CA LYS A 70 -4.27 17.93 -5.99
C LYS A 70 -4.61 18.00 -4.51
N ASP A 71 -5.85 17.66 -4.14
CA ASP A 71 -6.29 17.66 -2.75
C ASP A 71 -5.61 16.54 -1.95
N GLU A 72 -5.45 15.35 -2.55
CA GLU A 72 -4.73 14.23 -1.94
C GLU A 72 -3.27 14.60 -1.64
N LEU A 73 -2.56 15.15 -2.62
CA LEU A 73 -1.17 15.58 -2.44
C LEU A 73 -1.05 16.68 -1.38
N ALA A 74 -1.95 17.68 -1.39
CA ALA A 74 -1.93 18.73 -0.38
C ALA A 74 -2.14 18.18 1.04
N ILE A 75 -3.07 17.24 1.22
CA ILE A 75 -3.27 16.56 2.51
C ILE A 75 -2.01 15.79 2.91
N PHE A 76 -1.41 15.06 1.98
CA PHE A 76 -0.19 14.31 2.24
C PHE A 76 0.96 15.22 2.68
N GLU A 77 1.18 16.34 1.97
CA GLU A 77 2.21 17.34 2.30
C GLU A 77 1.98 17.97 3.68
N GLU A 78 0.73 18.31 4.02
CA GLU A 78 0.37 18.82 5.35
C GLU A 78 0.67 17.81 6.46
N LEU A 79 0.28 16.53 6.27
CA LEU A 79 0.57 15.46 7.23
C LEU A 79 2.07 15.18 7.35
N PHE A 80 2.78 15.21 6.23
CA PHE A 80 4.22 15.02 6.18
C PHE A 80 4.93 16.13 6.96
N ALA A 81 4.62 17.40 6.67
CA ALA A 81 5.18 18.54 7.39
C ALA A 81 4.86 18.47 8.89
N TYR A 82 3.60 18.16 9.25
CA TYR A 82 3.19 17.96 10.63
C TYR A 82 4.07 16.93 11.37
N ALA A 83 4.30 15.76 10.76
CA ALA A 83 5.12 14.70 11.37
C ALA A 83 6.56 15.16 11.63
N ILE A 84 7.16 15.86 10.66
CA ILE A 84 8.54 16.37 10.79
C ILE A 84 8.61 17.50 11.83
N GLU A 85 7.73 18.49 11.75
CA GLU A 85 7.73 19.64 12.67
C GLU A 85 7.43 19.27 14.12
N LYS A 86 6.56 18.28 14.32
CA LYS A 86 6.19 17.79 15.66
C LYS A 86 7.07 16.64 16.14
N ASN A 87 8.01 16.17 15.32
CA ASN A 87 8.79 14.97 15.58
C ASN A 87 7.90 13.79 16.01
N LYS A 88 6.80 13.60 15.26
CA LYS A 88 5.73 12.65 15.59
C LYS A 88 5.74 11.52 14.58
N LYS A 89 5.69 10.28 15.07
CA LYS A 89 5.57 9.10 14.23
C LYS A 89 4.13 8.96 13.72
N ILE A 90 3.98 8.93 12.41
CA ILE A 90 2.68 8.80 11.73
C ILE A 90 2.69 7.66 10.71
N HIS A 91 1.50 7.15 10.43
CA HIS A 91 1.24 6.23 9.33
C HIS A 91 0.07 6.74 8.49
N ILE A 92 0.30 6.93 7.19
CA ILE A 92 -0.72 7.39 6.24
C ILE A 92 -1.21 6.19 5.43
N VAL A 93 -2.50 5.86 5.58
CA VAL A 93 -3.14 4.74 4.90
C VAL A 93 -3.79 5.20 3.60
N GLY A 94 -3.41 4.55 2.51
CA GLY A 94 -4.11 4.60 1.24
C GLY A 94 -3.57 5.59 0.22
N ILE A 95 -2.27 5.93 0.25
CA ILE A 95 -1.68 6.84 -0.77
C ILE A 95 -1.85 6.27 -2.19
N THR A 96 -1.98 7.13 -3.19
CA THR A 96 -2.17 6.70 -4.59
C THR A 96 -1.29 7.39 -5.62
N LEU A 97 -0.53 8.41 -5.22
CA LEU A 97 0.23 9.25 -6.12
C LEU A 97 1.73 8.96 -6.06
N LYS A 98 2.38 9.08 -7.22
CA LYS A 98 3.81 9.00 -7.43
C LYS A 98 4.51 10.15 -6.73
N GLU A 99 3.89 11.31 -6.72
CA GLU A 99 4.40 12.52 -6.08
C GLU A 99 4.53 12.32 -4.55
N GLU A 100 3.56 11.66 -3.91
CA GLU A 100 3.64 11.28 -2.48
C GLU A 100 4.82 10.33 -2.22
N LEU A 101 5.01 9.34 -3.10
CA LEU A 101 6.16 8.44 -3.02
C LEU A 101 7.49 9.17 -3.23
N GLU A 102 7.57 10.13 -4.16
CA GLU A 102 8.80 10.88 -4.41
C GLU A 102 9.22 11.71 -3.20
N ILE A 103 8.25 12.33 -2.51
CA ILE A 103 8.49 13.04 -1.24
C ILE A 103 9.02 12.06 -0.18
N LEU A 104 8.35 10.91 -0.01
CA LEU A 104 8.73 9.90 0.97
C LEU A 104 10.12 9.31 0.69
N GLU A 105 10.41 8.95 -0.57
CA GLU A 105 11.68 8.38 -0.99
C GLU A 105 12.82 9.38 -0.84
N LYS A 106 12.58 10.66 -1.10
CA LYS A 106 13.56 11.72 -0.81
C LYS A 106 13.89 11.78 0.68
N TYR A 107 12.87 11.74 1.54
CA TYR A 107 13.06 11.70 2.99
C TYR A 107 13.81 10.45 3.45
N TYR A 108 13.48 9.27 2.93
CA TYR A 108 14.18 8.03 3.26
C TYR A 108 15.63 8.05 2.79
N SER A 109 15.91 8.66 1.63
CA SER A 109 17.27 8.85 1.13
C SER A 109 18.07 9.77 2.07
N GLN A 110 17.48 10.90 2.47
CA GLN A 110 18.09 11.84 3.42
C GLN A 110 18.29 11.23 4.83
N SER A 111 17.46 10.24 5.18
CA SER A 111 17.55 9.49 6.44
C SER A 111 18.55 8.31 6.38
N GLY A 112 19.23 8.10 5.25
CA GLY A 112 20.23 7.05 5.10
C GLY A 112 19.66 5.64 4.87
N PHE A 113 18.38 5.51 4.48
CA PHE A 113 17.75 4.21 4.24
C PHE A 113 17.94 3.67 2.81
N LEU A 114 18.46 4.49 1.89
CA LEU A 114 18.71 4.08 0.51
C LEU A 114 19.99 3.22 0.43
N ARG A 115 19.85 2.02 -0.11
CA ARG A 115 20.96 1.16 -0.55
C ARG A 115 21.27 1.48 -2.00
N GLU A 116 22.29 2.30 -2.24
CA GLU A 116 22.67 2.78 -3.57
C GLU A 116 23.10 1.65 -4.52
N ASP A 117 23.70 0.57 -3.97
CA ASP A 117 24.19 -0.58 -4.72
C ASP A 117 23.09 -1.38 -5.43
N VAL A 118 21.89 -1.39 -4.86
CA VAL A 118 20.71 -2.11 -5.38
C VAL A 118 19.52 -1.19 -5.65
N ASN A 119 19.68 0.13 -5.46
CA ASN A 119 18.66 1.17 -5.65
C ASN A 119 17.32 0.82 -4.98
N CYS A 120 17.39 0.32 -3.75
CA CYS A 120 16.25 -0.06 -2.91
C CYS A 120 16.37 0.56 -1.51
N PHE A 121 15.26 0.71 -0.82
CA PHE A 121 15.18 1.20 0.54
C PHE A 121 15.15 0.03 1.53
N VAL A 122 16.01 0.13 2.55
CA VAL A 122 15.97 -0.69 3.76
C VAL A 122 15.59 0.24 4.90
N VAL A 123 14.31 0.58 4.95
CA VAL A 123 13.76 1.53 5.92
C VAL A 123 13.79 0.92 7.31
N ASP A 124 14.37 1.64 8.27
CA ASP A 124 14.22 1.33 9.68
C ASP A 124 12.87 1.89 10.16
N PHE A 125 11.84 1.05 10.11
CA PHE A 125 10.48 1.43 10.47
C PHE A 125 10.31 1.75 11.96
N GLU A 126 11.25 1.37 12.83
CA GLU A 126 11.23 1.79 14.23
C GLU A 126 11.58 3.28 14.35
N LYS A 127 12.54 3.75 13.54
CA LYS A 127 13.09 5.11 13.60
C LYS A 127 12.42 6.12 12.67
N THR A 128 11.80 5.67 11.59
CA THR A 128 11.18 6.60 10.63
C THR A 128 9.95 7.30 11.23
N LEU A 129 9.80 8.60 10.94
CA LEU A 129 8.67 9.39 11.39
C LEU A 129 7.45 9.23 10.48
N VAL A 130 7.65 9.01 9.19
CA VAL A 130 6.56 8.91 8.22
C VAL A 130 6.63 7.57 7.51
N SER A 131 5.50 6.88 7.49
CA SER A 131 5.33 5.63 6.76
C SER A 131 3.98 5.61 6.05
N VAL A 132 3.89 4.83 4.99
CA VAL A 132 2.69 4.80 4.13
C VAL A 132 2.24 3.38 3.86
N SER A 133 0.94 3.22 3.65
CA SER A 133 0.36 2.02 3.06
C SER A 133 -0.53 2.37 1.89
N VAL A 134 -0.82 1.37 1.07
CA VAL A 134 -1.63 1.50 -0.14
C VAL A 134 -2.80 0.56 -0.06
N ASN A 135 -3.98 1.01 -0.46
CA ASN A 135 -5.16 0.14 -0.47
C ASN A 135 -5.03 -0.88 -1.60
N ILE A 136 -5.43 -2.12 -1.34
CA ILE A 136 -5.39 -3.20 -2.34
C ILE A 136 -6.23 -2.86 -3.58
N GLU A 137 -7.34 -2.14 -3.43
CA GLU A 137 -8.19 -1.71 -4.53
C GLU A 137 -7.41 -0.82 -5.52
N ASN A 138 -6.56 0.08 -5.02
CA ASN A 138 -5.71 0.96 -5.83
C ASN A 138 -4.55 0.22 -6.52
N LEU A 139 -4.28 -1.02 -6.12
CA LEU A 139 -3.34 -1.92 -6.81
C LEU A 139 -4.03 -2.77 -7.88
N ILE A 140 -5.23 -3.28 -7.57
CA ILE A 140 -6.03 -4.14 -8.47
C ILE A 140 -6.44 -3.37 -9.72
N TRP A 141 -6.99 -2.17 -9.53
CA TRP A 141 -7.63 -1.41 -10.60
C TRP A 141 -6.75 -0.29 -11.13
N ARG A 142 -6.99 0.09 -12.38
CA ARG A 142 -6.36 1.23 -13.07
C ARG A 142 -7.44 2.13 -13.66
N GLY A 143 -7.09 3.39 -13.95
CA GLY A 143 -8.04 4.36 -14.51
C GLY A 143 -8.70 3.91 -15.82
N SER A 144 -8.04 3.04 -16.61
CA SER A 144 -8.63 2.42 -17.81
C SER A 144 -9.86 1.56 -17.50
N ASP A 145 -9.94 1.01 -16.29
CA ASP A 145 -10.95 0.03 -15.89
C ASP A 145 -12.29 0.69 -15.53
N TYR A 146 -12.32 2.02 -15.36
CA TYR A 146 -13.56 2.77 -15.15
C TYR A 146 -14.55 2.59 -16.30
N LYS A 147 -14.07 2.41 -17.53
CA LYS A 147 -14.95 2.19 -18.70
C LYS A 147 -15.77 0.90 -18.57
N ALA A 148 -15.16 -0.16 -18.07
CA ALA A 148 -15.79 -1.48 -17.95
C ALA A 148 -16.54 -1.67 -16.63
N ASN A 149 -16.06 -1.06 -15.54
CA ASN A 149 -16.58 -1.31 -14.19
C ASN A 149 -17.47 -0.18 -13.66
N GLY A 150 -17.29 1.04 -14.17
CA GLY A 150 -18.03 2.23 -13.76
C GLY A 150 -18.05 2.41 -12.24
N LYS A 151 -19.25 2.62 -11.69
CA LYS A 151 -19.47 2.87 -10.26
C LYS A 151 -19.00 1.75 -9.32
N LYS A 152 -18.75 0.53 -9.82
CA LYS A 152 -18.30 -0.60 -9.01
C LYS A 152 -16.90 -0.42 -8.42
N ILE A 153 -16.10 0.49 -9.01
CA ILE A 153 -14.73 0.78 -8.58
C ILE A 153 -14.58 2.24 -8.11
N PHE A 154 -15.67 2.82 -7.60
CA PHE A 154 -15.64 4.13 -6.97
C PHE A 154 -15.13 3.96 -5.54
N PHE A 155 -13.82 4.08 -5.38
CA PHE A 155 -13.11 3.99 -4.10
C PHE A 155 -12.57 5.35 -3.68
N ILE A 156 -12.24 5.48 -2.40
CA ILE A 156 -11.58 6.67 -1.85
C ILE A 156 -10.33 6.18 -1.10
N PRO A 157 -9.11 6.62 -1.49
CA PRO A 157 -8.85 7.51 -2.61
C PRO A 157 -9.15 6.85 -3.97
N PRO A 158 -9.49 7.64 -5.02
CA PRO A 158 -9.87 7.10 -6.32
C PRO A 158 -8.80 6.26 -6.97
N ILE A 159 -9.23 5.33 -7.82
CA ILE A 159 -8.32 4.65 -8.74
C ILE A 159 -7.69 5.69 -9.66
N ARG A 160 -6.36 5.68 -9.73
CA ARG A 160 -5.56 6.60 -10.54
C ARG A 160 -5.20 5.97 -11.88
N GLU A 161 -4.65 6.79 -12.77
CA GLU A 161 -4.16 6.33 -14.06
C GLU A 161 -3.04 5.29 -13.94
N SER A 162 -2.75 4.59 -15.05
CA SER A 162 -1.81 3.46 -15.03
C SER A 162 -0.38 3.84 -14.62
N GLY A 163 0.05 5.09 -14.88
CA GLY A 163 1.37 5.59 -14.45
C GLY A 163 1.52 5.63 -12.94
N GLN A 164 0.47 6.09 -12.25
CA GLN A 164 0.40 6.17 -10.79
C GLN A 164 0.42 4.77 -10.16
N ASN A 165 -0.43 3.86 -10.65
CA ASN A 165 -0.45 2.45 -10.21
C ASN A 165 0.93 1.77 -10.39
N LYS A 166 1.60 1.97 -11.52
CA LYS A 166 2.96 1.44 -11.76
C LYS A 166 4.00 2.02 -10.78
N ALA A 167 3.90 3.32 -10.47
CA ALA A 167 4.79 3.96 -9.51
C ALA A 167 4.62 3.34 -8.11
N ILE A 168 3.39 3.04 -7.71
CA ILE A 168 3.08 2.38 -6.44
C ILE A 168 3.71 0.97 -6.38
N PHE A 169 3.54 0.14 -7.41
CA PHE A 169 4.22 -1.16 -7.47
C PHE A 169 5.74 -1.04 -7.41
N LYS A 170 6.31 -0.03 -8.07
CA LYS A 170 7.74 0.28 -7.99
C LYS A 170 8.14 0.64 -6.55
N GLY A 171 7.36 1.45 -5.84
CA GLY A 171 7.60 1.79 -4.45
C GLY A 171 7.55 0.58 -3.50
N ILE A 172 6.58 -0.32 -3.70
CA ILE A 172 6.52 -1.61 -2.98
C ILE A 172 7.81 -2.41 -3.22
N ASN A 173 8.20 -2.61 -4.48
CA ASN A 173 9.38 -3.41 -4.82
C ASN A 173 10.70 -2.76 -4.38
N ARG A 174 10.76 -1.42 -4.35
CA ARG A 174 11.89 -0.68 -3.78
C ARG A 174 11.89 -0.68 -2.25
N GLY A 175 10.83 -1.10 -1.58
CA GLY A 175 10.74 -1.12 -0.12
C GLY A 175 10.40 0.22 0.52
N SER A 176 9.89 1.20 -0.24
CA SER A 176 9.43 2.49 0.29
C SER A 176 7.99 2.45 0.83
N VAL A 177 7.17 1.52 0.35
CA VAL A 177 5.81 1.30 0.89
C VAL A 177 5.87 0.31 2.06
N ALA A 178 5.32 0.70 3.20
CA ALA A 178 5.37 -0.12 4.40
C ALA A 178 4.38 -1.30 4.34
N SER A 179 3.15 -1.09 3.86
CA SER A 179 2.17 -2.18 3.78
C SER A 179 1.14 -2.05 2.65
N ILE A 180 0.49 -3.17 2.34
CA ILE A 180 -0.73 -3.22 1.54
C ILE A 180 -1.91 -3.32 2.52
N TYR A 181 -2.74 -2.29 2.56
CA TYR A 181 -3.94 -2.26 3.39
C TYR A 181 -5.06 -3.04 2.71
N ILE A 182 -5.62 -4.02 3.44
CA ILE A 182 -6.67 -4.91 2.96
C ILE A 182 -7.78 -4.93 4.00
N LYS A 183 -8.89 -4.24 3.67
CA LYS A 183 -10.06 -4.15 4.56
C LYS A 183 -10.76 -5.49 4.72
N ASP A 184 -10.90 -6.24 3.63
CA ASP A 184 -11.55 -7.55 3.61
C ASP A 184 -10.67 -8.61 2.93
N PHE A 185 -9.98 -9.39 3.77
CA PHE A 185 -9.20 -10.56 3.33
C PHE A 185 -10.08 -11.73 2.85
N LYS A 186 -11.39 -11.74 3.14
CA LYS A 186 -12.29 -12.81 2.67
C LYS A 186 -12.78 -12.56 1.25
N ASN A 187 -12.58 -11.36 0.71
CA ASN A 187 -12.96 -11.03 -0.65
C ASN A 187 -12.14 -11.87 -1.65
N PRO A 188 -12.77 -12.75 -2.46
CA PRO A 188 -12.05 -13.61 -3.39
C PRO A 188 -11.19 -12.85 -4.40
N LYS A 189 -11.60 -11.64 -4.82
CA LYS A 189 -10.81 -10.81 -5.75
C LYS A 189 -9.50 -10.33 -5.14
N ASN A 190 -9.51 -10.07 -3.83
CA ASN A 190 -8.30 -9.66 -3.12
C ASN A 190 -7.32 -10.83 -3.07
N ILE A 191 -7.80 -12.03 -2.72
CA ILE A 191 -6.97 -13.24 -2.70
C ILE A 191 -6.43 -13.57 -4.10
N GLU A 192 -7.27 -13.56 -5.13
CA GLU A 192 -6.87 -13.78 -6.52
C GLU A 192 -5.79 -12.79 -6.98
N PHE A 193 -5.96 -11.51 -6.64
CA PHE A 193 -4.95 -10.49 -6.94
C PHE A 193 -3.62 -10.77 -6.24
N LEU A 194 -3.65 -11.10 -4.95
CA LEU A 194 -2.46 -11.44 -4.17
C LEU A 194 -1.74 -12.67 -4.74
N GLU A 195 -2.47 -13.70 -5.16
CA GLU A 195 -1.89 -14.85 -5.86
C GLU A 195 -1.21 -14.43 -7.16
N ASN A 196 -1.88 -13.60 -7.98
CA ASN A 196 -1.34 -13.13 -9.25
C ASN A 196 -0.11 -12.23 -9.06
N CYS A 197 0.00 -11.51 -7.94
CA CYS A 197 1.22 -10.76 -7.61
C CYS A 197 2.46 -11.65 -7.51
N ILE A 198 2.29 -12.88 -7.02
CA ILE A 198 3.38 -13.85 -6.89
C ILE A 198 3.59 -14.62 -8.20
N LYS A 199 2.51 -15.16 -8.79
CA LYS A 199 2.58 -15.95 -10.04
C LYS A 199 3.17 -15.17 -11.21
N GLU A 200 2.80 -13.90 -11.34
CA GLU A 200 3.29 -13.02 -12.41
C GLU A 200 4.52 -12.20 -11.99
N GLU A 201 5.12 -12.52 -10.84
CA GLU A 201 6.32 -11.85 -10.30
C GLU A 201 6.20 -10.32 -10.20
N LYS A 202 4.97 -9.80 -9.99
CA LYS A 202 4.74 -8.36 -9.79
C LYS A 202 5.37 -7.87 -8.49
N ILE A 203 5.42 -8.74 -7.48
CA ILE A 203 6.05 -8.48 -6.19
C ILE A 203 6.89 -9.70 -5.80
N LEU A 204 8.15 -9.48 -5.44
CA LEU A 204 9.02 -10.56 -4.95
C LEU A 204 8.46 -11.17 -3.67
N PRO A 205 8.53 -12.50 -3.45
CA PRO A 205 7.96 -13.13 -2.25
C PRO A 205 8.42 -12.52 -0.92
N ILE A 206 9.70 -12.20 -0.79
CA ILE A 206 10.24 -11.59 0.43
C ILE A 206 9.66 -10.18 0.65
N THR A 207 9.58 -9.37 -0.41
CA THR A 207 8.94 -8.05 -0.36
C THR A 207 7.46 -8.16 -0.01
N PHE A 208 6.78 -9.14 -0.60
CA PHE A 208 5.37 -9.42 -0.34
C PHE A 208 5.14 -9.78 1.14
N ALA A 209 5.97 -10.64 1.72
CA ALA A 209 5.92 -10.98 3.14
C ALA A 209 6.13 -9.75 4.05
N LYS A 210 7.06 -8.85 3.68
CA LYS A 210 7.32 -7.61 4.41
C LYS A 210 6.08 -6.71 4.45
N VAL A 211 5.46 -6.44 3.30
CA VAL A 211 4.32 -5.52 3.19
C VAL A 211 3.00 -6.10 3.71
N LEU A 212 2.89 -7.40 3.91
CA LEU A 212 1.73 -8.02 4.54
C LEU A 212 1.82 -8.09 6.07
N ASN A 213 3.02 -8.05 6.65
CA ASN A 213 3.19 -8.33 8.08
C ASN A 213 4.35 -7.56 8.72
N TYR A 214 5.59 -7.90 8.34
CA TYR A 214 6.77 -7.55 9.13
C TYR A 214 6.97 -6.04 9.30
N ASN A 215 6.75 -5.27 8.24
CA ASN A 215 6.91 -3.81 8.31
C ASN A 215 5.90 -3.16 9.27
N LEU A 216 4.65 -3.65 9.32
CA LEU A 216 3.65 -3.13 10.26
C LEU A 216 4.01 -3.44 11.71
N LYS A 217 4.54 -4.64 11.97
CA LYS A 217 5.04 -5.00 13.31
C LYS A 217 6.20 -4.11 13.73
N GLU A 218 7.15 -3.84 12.83
CA GLU A 218 8.30 -2.95 13.07
C GLU A 218 7.89 -1.50 13.25
N LEU A 219 6.80 -1.07 12.60
CA LEU A 219 6.22 0.25 12.87
C LEU A 219 5.72 0.36 14.31
N GLY A 220 5.29 -0.74 14.92
CA GLY A 220 4.70 -0.81 16.27
C GLY A 220 3.20 -1.14 16.26
N PHE A 221 2.66 -1.65 15.14
CA PHE A 221 1.26 -2.08 15.10
C PHE A 221 1.07 -3.44 15.73
N SER A 222 0.06 -3.54 16.59
CA SER A 222 -0.42 -4.81 17.14
C SER A 222 -1.52 -5.41 16.26
N GLY A 223 -1.68 -6.73 16.31
CA GLY A 223 -2.69 -7.44 15.54
C GLY A 223 -2.58 -8.95 15.69
N THR A 224 -3.50 -9.67 15.07
CA THR A 224 -3.44 -11.13 15.01
C THR A 224 -2.73 -11.55 13.73
N GLU A 225 -1.66 -12.33 13.86
CA GLU A 225 -1.02 -12.94 12.70
C GLU A 225 -1.91 -14.06 12.15
N LYS A 226 -2.10 -14.05 10.84
CA LYS A 226 -2.88 -15.04 10.10
C LYS A 226 -2.08 -15.54 8.91
N ASP A 227 -2.47 -16.72 8.44
CA ASP A 227 -1.78 -17.40 7.35
C ASP A 227 -2.51 -17.18 6.02
N LEU A 228 -1.72 -16.95 4.97
CA LEU A 228 -2.14 -16.89 3.59
C LEU A 228 -1.31 -17.89 2.78
N ILE A 229 -1.98 -18.86 2.16
CA ILE A 229 -1.34 -19.84 1.28
C ILE A 229 -1.57 -19.39 -0.16
N ILE A 230 -0.49 -19.23 -0.91
CA ILE A 230 -0.51 -18.89 -2.34
C ILE A 230 0.11 -20.05 -3.10
N SER A 231 -0.63 -20.57 -4.08
CA SER A 231 -0.06 -21.49 -5.07
C SER A 231 0.61 -20.67 -6.18
N TYR A 232 1.82 -21.04 -6.60
CA TYR A 232 2.62 -20.31 -7.60
C TYR A 232 3.21 -21.23 -8.65
#